data_AF-A0A2K2EZK3-F1
#
_entry.id   AF-A0A2K2EZK3-F1
#
_cell.length_a   1.000
_cell.length_b   1.000
_cell.length_c   1.000
_cell.angle_alpha   90.00
_cell.angle_beta   90.00
_cell.angle_gamma   90.00
#
_symmetry.space_group_name_H-M   'P 1'
#
loop_
_entity.id
_entity.type
_entity.pdbx_description
1 polymer ?
#
loop_
_entity_poly.entity_id
_entity_poly.type
_entity_poly.pdbx_seq_one_letter_code
_entity_poly.pdbx_strand_id
1 'polypeptide(L)'
;MSRLRSKRPNSDNKAIRIVGKSIRESIRKQDIAIRYGGDEFFILLANTKKAIVEKVINRIKENIRKRGKEENIHIEISTGTACSDCTCEIGKIIAIADNKMYKEKAGKKVKTRQITDELTELKQKIEAVRDELKNKVIWKPNGSVDKELIEVNMKLENLIKKYLKDAQ
;
A
#
# COMPACT_ATOMS: atom_id res chain seq x y z
N MET A 1 16.46 -33.76 1.26
CA MET A 1 15.71 -32.78 0.44
C MET A 1 15.51 -31.49 1.25
N SER A 2 16.40 -30.52 1.10
CA SER A 2 16.39 -29.24 1.81
C SER A 2 15.61 -28.17 1.02
N ARG A 3 14.42 -27.78 1.49
CA ARG A 3 13.72 -26.58 0.99
C ARG A 3 14.30 -25.35 1.70
N LEU A 4 15.26 -24.70 1.06
CA LEU A 4 15.73 -23.36 1.41
C LEU A 4 14.60 -22.35 1.16
N ARG A 5 13.84 -22.02 2.21
CA ARG A 5 13.01 -20.80 2.24
C ARG A 5 13.96 -19.61 2.41
N SER A 6 14.40 -19.04 1.30
CA SER A 6 14.92 -17.67 1.26
C SER A 6 13.78 -16.68 1.53
N LYS A 7 13.33 -16.57 2.79
CA LYS A 7 12.65 -15.36 3.26
C LYS A 7 13.74 -14.34 3.54
N ARG A 8 13.77 -13.21 2.82
CA ARG A 8 14.65 -12.08 3.14
C ARG A 8 14.41 -11.67 4.60
N PRO A 9 15.33 -11.89 5.56
CA PRO A 9 15.04 -11.69 6.99
C PRO A 9 15.05 -10.21 7.42
N ASN A 10 15.48 -9.30 6.54
CA ASN A 10 15.86 -7.94 6.91
C ASN A 10 14.80 -6.86 6.65
N SER A 11 13.82 -7.10 5.76
CA SER A 11 12.79 -6.09 5.43
C SER A 11 11.78 -5.90 6.56
N ASP A 12 11.35 -7.00 7.16
CA ASP A 12 10.22 -7.01 8.11
C ASP A 12 10.62 -6.33 9.43
N ASN A 13 11.83 -6.64 9.92
CA ASN A 13 12.40 -5.94 11.08
C ASN A 13 12.62 -4.44 10.82
N LYS A 14 12.97 -4.07 9.59
CA LYS A 14 13.20 -2.67 9.23
C LYS A 14 11.89 -1.88 9.20
N ALA A 15 10.84 -2.43 8.60
CA ALA A 15 9.51 -1.81 8.61
C ALA A 15 8.98 -1.60 10.03
N ILE A 16 9.09 -2.61 10.90
CA ILE A 16 8.66 -2.53 12.30
C ILE A 16 9.45 -1.46 13.07
N ARG A 17 10.76 -1.33 12.82
CA ARG A 17 11.60 -0.27 13.43
C ARG A 17 11.20 1.12 12.95
N ILE A 18 10.88 1.27 11.66
CA ILE A 18 10.39 2.53 11.09
C ILE A 18 9.07 2.93 11.76
N VAL A 19 8.12 2.00 11.89
CA VAL A 19 6.82 2.24 12.54
C VAL A 19 7.04 2.64 14.00
N GLY A 20 7.81 1.87 14.76
CA GLY A 20 8.08 2.16 16.18
C GLY A 20 8.75 3.53 16.40
N LYS A 21 9.73 3.89 15.56
CA LYS A 21 10.38 5.21 15.62
C LYS A 21 9.40 6.34 15.27
N SER A 22 8.59 6.13 14.25
CA SER A 22 7.58 7.10 13.82
C SER A 22 6.53 7.33 14.91
N ILE A 23 6.05 6.28 15.57
CA ILE A 23 5.11 6.39 16.69
C ILE A 23 5.74 7.19 17.83
N ARG A 24 6.96 6.83 18.26
CA ARG A 24 7.64 7.48 19.38
C ARG A 24 7.86 8.98 19.17
N GLU A 25 8.22 9.40 17.96
CA GLU A 25 8.42 10.82 17.61
C GLU A 25 7.09 11.57 17.40
N SER A 26 5.98 10.84 17.31
CA SER A 26 4.65 11.40 17.06
C SER A 26 3.77 11.46 18.30
N ILE A 27 4.23 11.07 19.47
CA ILE A 27 3.45 11.12 20.72
C ILE A 27 4.18 11.94 21.79
N ARG A 28 3.47 12.37 22.84
CA ARG A 28 4.05 13.16 23.93
C ARG A 28 4.82 12.24 24.87
N LYS A 29 5.68 12.82 25.72
CA LYS A 29 6.47 12.07 26.70
C LYS A 29 5.60 11.30 27.71
N GLN A 30 4.40 11.81 28.04
CA GLN A 30 3.47 11.13 28.94
C GLN A 30 2.58 10.07 28.26
N ASP A 31 2.55 10.04 26.92
CA ASP A 31 1.76 9.05 26.19
C ASP A 31 2.51 7.72 26.16
N ILE A 32 1.77 6.61 26.11
CA ILE A 32 2.35 5.27 26.14
C ILE A 32 2.14 4.60 24.79
N ALA A 33 3.21 4.05 24.21
CA ALA A 33 3.14 3.20 23.03
C ALA A 33 3.74 1.82 23.32
N ILE A 34 3.02 0.77 22.97
CA ILE A 34 3.37 -0.63 23.24
C ILE A 34 3.28 -1.40 21.92
N ARG A 35 4.30 -2.21 21.62
CA ARG A 35 4.19 -3.24 20.59
C ARG A 35 3.60 -4.50 21.24
N TYR A 36 2.39 -4.85 20.85
CA TYR A 36 1.67 -5.97 21.46
C TYR A 36 2.17 -7.33 20.97
N GLY A 37 2.40 -7.43 19.67
CA GLY A 37 2.90 -8.63 19.00
C GLY A 37 3.23 -8.29 17.55
N GLY A 38 3.99 -9.15 16.85
CA GLY A 38 4.22 -9.02 15.40
C GLY A 38 4.38 -7.58 14.89
N ASP A 39 3.38 -7.10 14.17
CA ASP A 39 3.22 -5.74 13.61
C ASP A 39 2.14 -4.89 14.32
N GLU A 40 1.63 -5.33 15.46
CA GLU A 40 0.54 -4.69 16.23
C GLU A 40 1.08 -3.73 17.30
N PHE A 41 0.50 -2.52 17.33
CA PHE A 41 0.87 -1.46 18.26
C PHE A 41 -0.37 -0.87 18.94
N PHE A 42 -0.29 -0.69 20.26
CA PHE A 42 -1.24 0.08 21.05
C PHE A 42 -0.63 1.43 21.43
N ILE A 43 -1.46 2.47 21.37
CA ILE A 43 -1.08 3.82 21.79
C ILE A 43 -2.15 4.34 22.75
N LEU A 44 -1.75 4.65 23.98
CA LEU A 44 -2.59 5.26 24.98
C LEU A 44 -2.25 6.75 25.07
N LEU A 45 -3.23 7.59 24.73
CA LEU A 45 -3.11 9.04 24.75
C LEU A 45 -3.85 9.58 25.98
N ALA A 46 -3.10 10.10 26.96
CA ALA A 46 -3.68 10.57 28.21
C ALA A 46 -4.36 11.94 28.02
N ASN A 47 -5.51 12.16 28.66
CA ASN A 47 -6.24 13.43 28.68
C ASN A 47 -6.37 14.07 27.27
N THR A 48 -6.80 13.27 26.29
CA THR A 48 -6.75 13.64 24.88
C THR A 48 -8.14 13.57 24.26
N LYS A 49 -8.58 14.70 23.68
CA LYS A 49 -9.83 14.79 22.91
C LYS A 49 -9.68 14.15 21.54
N LYS A 50 -10.77 13.64 20.96
CA LYS A 50 -10.80 12.99 19.64
C LYS A 50 -10.08 13.78 18.54
N ALA A 51 -10.26 15.10 18.47
CA ALA A 51 -9.60 15.95 17.47
C ALA A 51 -8.06 15.93 17.55
N ILE A 52 -7.51 15.73 18.75
CA ILE A 52 -6.05 15.60 18.94
C ILE A 52 -5.59 14.19 18.55
N VAL A 53 -6.40 13.16 18.81
CA VAL A 53 -6.10 11.78 18.39
C VAL A 53 -5.92 11.69 16.87
N GLU A 54 -6.82 12.30 16.10
CA GLU A 54 -6.72 12.33 14.63
C GLU A 54 -5.45 13.03 14.16
N LYS A 55 -5.06 14.15 14.81
CA LYS A 55 -3.78 14.83 14.54
C LYS A 55 -2.56 13.95 14.81
N VAL A 56 -2.57 13.21 15.92
CA VAL A 56 -1.50 12.27 16.28
C VAL A 56 -1.39 11.16 15.23
N ILE A 57 -2.52 10.59 14.80
CA ILE A 57 -2.55 9.53 13.78
C ILE A 57 -2.00 10.04 12.44
N ASN A 58 -2.42 11.22 12.01
CA ASN A 58 -1.94 11.81 10.76
C ASN A 58 -0.43 12.06 10.82
N ARG A 59 0.07 12.55 11.97
CA ARG A 59 1.51 12.72 12.19
C ARG A 59 2.27 11.39 12.13
N ILE A 60 1.73 10.33 12.72
CA ILE A 60 2.32 8.98 12.64
C ILE A 60 2.38 8.51 11.18
N LYS A 61 1.27 8.61 10.45
CA LYS A 61 1.18 8.18 9.04
C LYS A 61 2.18 8.94 8.16
N GLU A 62 2.32 10.25 8.36
CA GLU A 62 3.28 11.06 7.61
C GLU A 62 4.73 10.70 7.92
N ASN A 63 5.06 10.50 9.20
CA ASN A 63 6.41 10.08 9.60
C ASN A 63 6.77 8.69 9.06
N ILE A 64 5.82 7.76 9.06
CA ILE A 64 6.00 6.43 8.43
C ILE A 64 6.25 6.59 6.94
N ARG A 65 5.44 7.39 6.24
CA ARG A 65 5.58 7.61 4.79
C ARG A 65 6.93 8.20 4.44
N LYS A 66 7.36 9.23 5.19
CA LYS A 66 8.65 9.89 4.98
C LYS A 66 9.81 8.91 5.16
N ARG A 67 9.86 8.20 6.29
CA ARG A 67 10.91 7.23 6.60
C ARG A 67 10.89 6.02 5.69
N GLY A 68 9.70 5.55 5.31
CA GLY A 68 9.52 4.50 4.32
C GLY A 68 10.12 4.91 2.97
N LYS A 69 9.85 6.14 2.51
CA LYS A 69 10.43 6.66 1.27
C LYS A 69 11.96 6.76 1.32
N GLU A 70 12.53 7.23 2.43
CA GLU A 70 13.99 7.29 2.64
C GLU A 70 14.66 5.92 2.51
N GLU A 71 13.95 4.86 2.92
CA GLU A 71 14.46 3.49 2.93
C GLU A 71 13.98 2.65 1.73
N ASN A 72 13.27 3.28 0.78
CA ASN A 72 12.60 2.64 -0.36
C ASN A 72 11.67 1.48 0.04
N ILE A 73 10.90 1.67 1.12
CA ILE A 73 9.92 0.72 1.64
C ILE A 73 8.56 1.42 1.70
N HIS A 74 7.57 0.87 1.01
CA HIS A 74 6.19 1.28 1.18
C HIS A 74 5.59 0.61 2.43
N ILE A 75 5.15 1.40 3.40
CA ILE A 75 4.54 0.92 4.64
C ILE A 75 3.16 1.55 4.77
N GLU A 76 2.15 0.71 4.92
CA GLU A 76 0.79 1.13 5.19
C GLU A 76 0.33 0.56 6.53
N ILE A 77 -0.33 1.39 7.35
CA ILE A 77 -0.89 0.98 8.64
C ILE A 77 -2.42 1.15 8.64
N SER A 78 -3.11 0.28 9.35
CA SER A 78 -4.53 0.44 9.69
C SER A 78 -4.64 0.87 11.15
N THR A 79 -5.59 1.74 11.47
CA THR A 79 -5.69 2.40 12.76
C THR A 79 -7.11 2.33 13.29
N GLY A 80 -7.25 2.12 14.59
CA GLY A 80 -8.55 2.10 15.26
C GLY A 80 -8.48 2.91 16.54
N THR A 81 -9.49 3.75 16.78
CA THR A 81 -9.49 4.68 17.93
C THR A 81 -10.77 4.63 18.72
N ALA A 82 -10.63 4.63 20.04
CA ALA A 82 -11.71 4.84 20.98
C ALA A 82 -11.30 5.91 22.00
N CYS A 83 -12.24 6.77 22.38
CA CYS A 83 -12.09 7.75 23.46
C CYS A 83 -13.15 7.42 24.51
N SER A 84 -12.82 7.61 25.79
CA SER A 84 -13.75 7.42 26.90
C SER A 84 -13.60 8.59 27.87
N ASP A 85 -14.73 9.12 28.32
CA ASP A 85 -14.81 10.30 29.17
C ASP A 85 -14.93 9.94 30.65
N CYS A 86 -14.37 8.79 31.05
CA CYS A 86 -14.36 8.15 32.38
C CYS A 86 -15.48 7.11 32.58
N THR A 87 -15.16 6.01 33.28
CA THR A 87 -16.00 4.84 33.68
C THR A 87 -16.16 3.67 32.72
N CYS A 88 -15.60 3.69 31.51
CA CYS A 88 -15.68 2.52 30.63
C CYS A 88 -14.62 1.47 30.99
N GLU A 89 -15.03 0.21 31.03
CA GLU A 89 -14.13 -0.94 31.13
C GLU A 89 -13.12 -0.93 29.96
N ILE A 90 -11.83 -1.06 30.28
CA ILE A 90 -10.75 -0.96 29.29
C ILE A 90 -10.90 -1.98 28.15
N GLY A 91 -11.41 -3.17 28.44
CA GLY A 91 -11.70 -4.20 27.45
C GLY A 91 -12.68 -3.74 26.37
N LYS A 92 -13.72 -2.98 26.74
CA LYS A 92 -14.69 -2.43 25.78
C LYS A 92 -14.05 -1.35 24.90
N ILE A 93 -13.19 -0.51 25.47
CA ILE A 93 -12.45 0.52 24.72
C ILE A 93 -11.55 -0.13 23.67
N ILE A 94 -10.80 -1.16 24.08
CA ILE A 94 -9.93 -1.94 23.18
C ILE A 94 -10.76 -2.60 22.08
N ALA A 95 -11.88 -3.24 22.41
CA ALA A 95 -12.75 -3.87 21.42
C ALA A 95 -13.32 -2.89 20.39
N ILE A 96 -13.70 -1.67 20.81
CA ILE A 96 -14.17 -0.63 19.89
C ILE A 96 -13.05 -0.17 18.96
N ALA A 97 -11.84 0.03 19.50
CA ALA A 97 -10.67 0.41 18.71
C ALA A 97 -10.33 -0.69 17.69
N ASP A 98 -10.28 -1.95 18.12
CA ASP A 98 -9.98 -3.09 17.26
C ASP A 98 -11.02 -3.25 16.13
N ASN A 99 -12.31 -3.15 16.44
CA ASN A 99 -13.37 -3.22 15.43
C ASN A 99 -13.22 -2.13 14.36
N LYS A 100 -12.87 -0.90 14.77
CA LYS A 100 -12.63 0.20 13.83
C LYS A 100 -11.38 -0.04 12.97
N MET A 101 -10.29 -0.54 13.56
CA MET A 101 -9.10 -0.94 12.81
C MET A 101 -9.43 -2.03 11.79
N TYR A 102 -10.20 -3.04 12.18
CA TYR A 102 -10.61 -4.13 11.29
C TYR A 102 -11.43 -3.61 10.11
N LYS A 103 -12.36 -2.68 10.35
CA LYS A 103 -13.13 -2.00 9.29
C LYS A 103 -12.24 -1.22 8.33
N GLU A 104 -11.25 -0.46 8.84
CA GLU A 104 -10.28 0.25 7.98
C GLU A 104 -9.48 -0.75 7.12
N LYS A 105 -8.98 -1.83 7.73
CA LYS A 105 -8.21 -2.89 7.05
C LYS A 105 -9.04 -3.59 5.98
N ALA A 106 -10.30 -3.91 6.26
CA ALA A 106 -11.21 -4.51 5.30
C ALA A 106 -11.50 -3.58 4.12
N GLY A 107 -11.76 -2.30 4.39
CA GLY A 107 -11.99 -1.30 3.34
C GLY A 107 -10.79 -1.14 2.39
N LYS A 108 -9.57 -1.19 2.92
CA LYS A 108 -8.34 -1.18 2.10
C LYS A 108 -8.24 -2.38 1.18
N LYS A 109 -8.50 -3.60 1.69
CA LYS A 109 -8.49 -4.82 0.89
C LYS A 109 -9.49 -4.76 -0.27
N VAL A 110 -10.69 -4.20 -0.03
CA VAL A 110 -11.70 -4.03 -1.09
C VAL A 110 -11.20 -3.07 -2.17
N LYS A 111 -10.65 -1.92 -1.81
CA LYS A 111 -10.08 -0.96 -2.77
C LYS A 111 -8.94 -1.56 -3.59
N THR A 112 -8.02 -2.29 -2.95
CA THR A 112 -6.93 -2.96 -3.65
C THR A 112 -7.45 -3.97 -4.67
N ARG A 113 -8.49 -4.74 -4.30
CA ARG A 113 -9.11 -5.70 -5.22
C ARG A 113 -9.75 -5.00 -6.43
N GLN A 114 -10.54 -3.95 -6.21
CA GLN A 114 -11.15 -3.16 -7.29
C GLN A 114 -10.10 -2.62 -8.28
N ILE A 115 -9.03 -2.01 -7.77
CA ILE A 115 -7.93 -1.52 -8.63
C ILE A 115 -7.27 -2.68 -9.39
N THR A 116 -7.10 -3.84 -8.76
CA THR A 116 -6.49 -5.01 -9.41
C THR A 116 -7.39 -5.56 -10.53
N ASP A 117 -8.71 -5.58 -10.31
CA ASP A 117 -9.70 -6.03 -11.28
C ASP A 117 -9.72 -5.05 -12.50
N GLU A 118 -9.75 -3.74 -12.24
CA GLU A 118 -9.66 -2.70 -13.28
C GLU A 118 -8.35 -2.79 -14.10
N LEU A 119 -7.21 -2.98 -13.43
CA LEU A 119 -5.91 -3.15 -14.10
C LEU A 119 -5.87 -4.43 -14.95
N THR A 120 -6.55 -5.49 -14.52
CA THR A 120 -6.62 -6.74 -15.27
C THR A 120 -7.46 -6.58 -16.53
N GLU A 121 -8.61 -5.91 -16.43
CA GLU A 121 -9.46 -5.59 -17.58
C GLU A 121 -8.72 -4.69 -18.58
N LEU A 122 -8.00 -3.68 -18.10
CA LEU A 122 -7.22 -2.78 -18.95
C LEU A 122 -6.10 -3.53 -19.69
N LYS A 123 -5.40 -4.44 -19.02
CA LYS A 123 -4.38 -5.29 -19.65
C LYS A 123 -4.97 -6.16 -20.77
N GLN A 124 -6.15 -6.75 -20.55
CA GLN A 124 -6.83 -7.55 -21.57
C GLN A 124 -7.21 -6.71 -22.79
N LYS A 125 -7.74 -5.50 -22.58
CA LYS A 125 -8.05 -4.57 -23.68
C LYS A 125 -6.81 -4.18 -24.48
N ILE A 126 -5.69 -3.92 -23.80
CA ILE A 126 -4.42 -3.58 -24.47
C ILE A 126 -3.93 -4.74 -25.35
N GLU A 127 -3.96 -5.98 -24.84
CA GLU A 127 -3.55 -7.14 -25.65
C GLU A 127 -4.50 -7.39 -26.84
N ALA A 128 -5.81 -7.21 -26.67
CA ALA A 128 -6.76 -7.33 -27.78
C ALA A 128 -6.48 -6.30 -28.89
N VAL A 129 -6.23 -5.04 -28.52
CA VAL A 129 -5.86 -3.97 -29.47
C VAL A 129 -4.51 -4.28 -30.14
N ARG A 130 -3.56 -4.84 -29.40
CA ARG A 130 -2.26 -5.27 -29.94
C ARG A 130 -2.41 -6.36 -31.00
N ASP A 131 -3.24 -7.36 -30.74
CA ASP A 131 -3.51 -8.45 -31.69
C ASP A 131 -4.21 -7.94 -32.95
N GLU A 132 -5.18 -7.03 -32.81
CA GLU A 132 -5.83 -6.36 -33.95
C GLU A 132 -4.84 -5.56 -34.81
N LEU A 133 -3.94 -4.79 -34.18
CA LEU A 133 -2.91 -4.03 -34.87
C LEU A 133 -1.95 -4.96 -35.63
N LYS A 134 -1.51 -6.04 -35.00
CA LYS A 134 -0.63 -7.03 -35.65
C LYS A 134 -1.28 -7.65 -36.88
N ASN A 135 -2.57 -8.01 -36.80
CA ASN A 135 -3.31 -8.57 -37.93
C ASN A 135 -3.50 -7.55 -39.08
N LYS A 136 -3.81 -6.29 -38.78
CA LYS A 136 -3.94 -5.23 -39.80
C LYS A 136 -2.61 -4.84 -40.46
N VAL A 137 -1.49 -4.89 -39.72
CA VAL A 137 -0.15 -4.66 -40.28
C VAL A 137 0.23 -5.78 -41.26
N ILE A 138 -0.22 -7.02 -41.01
CA ILE A 138 0.06 -8.19 -41.87
C ILE A 138 -0.85 -8.20 -43.12
N TRP A 139 -2.11 -7.76 -43.00
CA TRP A 139 -3.09 -7.77 -44.11
C TRP A 139 -3.22 -6.40 -44.78
N LYS A 140 -2.19 -5.97 -45.52
CA LYS A 140 -2.38 -4.99 -46.61
C LYS A 140 -2.26 -5.71 -47.97
N PRO A 141 -3.29 -5.68 -48.83
CA PRO A 141 -3.31 -6.45 -50.09
C PRO A 141 -2.21 -6.09 -51.11
N ASN A 142 -1.51 -4.98 -50.93
CA ASN A 142 -0.61 -4.41 -51.95
C ASN A 142 0.88 -4.39 -51.57
N GLY A 143 1.33 -5.12 -50.55
CA GLY A 143 2.77 -5.29 -50.25
C GLY A 143 3.53 -4.03 -49.80
N SER A 144 2.88 -2.86 -49.76
CA SER A 144 3.44 -1.64 -49.19
C SER A 144 3.40 -1.71 -47.67
N VAL A 145 4.54 -2.05 -47.07
CA VAL A 145 4.76 -1.94 -45.64
C VAL A 145 4.75 -0.46 -45.25
N ASP A 146 3.70 -0.01 -44.55
CA ASP A 146 3.66 1.36 -44.00
C ASP A 146 4.72 1.50 -42.90
N LYS A 147 5.88 2.06 -43.27
CA LYS A 147 7.00 2.32 -42.36
C LYS A 147 6.57 3.13 -41.13
N GLU A 148 5.64 4.08 -41.29
CA GLU A 148 5.09 4.86 -40.19
C GLU A 148 4.33 3.99 -39.18
N LEU A 149 3.54 3.02 -39.65
CA LEU A 149 2.77 2.14 -38.77
C LEU A 149 3.67 1.16 -38.00
N ILE A 150 4.76 0.68 -38.63
CA ILE A 150 5.80 -0.11 -37.94
C ILE A 150 6.52 0.73 -36.89
N GLU A 151 6.87 1.97 -37.22
CA GLU A 151 7.57 2.86 -36.29
C GLU A 151 6.70 3.19 -35.07
N VAL A 152 5.41 3.44 -35.28
CA VAL A 152 4.44 3.65 -34.20
C VAL A 152 4.31 2.39 -33.34
N ASN A 153 4.25 1.20 -33.95
CA ASN A 153 4.18 -0.05 -33.19
C ASN A 153 5.45 -0.31 -32.37
N MET A 154 6.64 -0.03 -32.92
CA MET A 154 7.91 -0.12 -32.19
C MET A 154 7.97 0.88 -31.01
N LYS A 155 7.48 2.12 -31.20
CA LYS A 155 7.39 3.11 -30.12
C LYS A 155 6.45 2.64 -29.01
N LEU A 156 5.31 2.03 -29.37
CA LEU A 156 4.37 1.48 -28.40
C LEU A 156 4.98 0.32 -27.59
N GLU A 157 5.64 -0.64 -28.25
CA GLU A 157 6.33 -1.75 -27.59
C GLU A 157 7.43 -1.27 -26.62
N ASN A 158 8.19 -0.23 -27.01
CA ASN A 158 9.22 0.36 -26.15
C ASN A 158 8.62 1.09 -24.92
N LEU A 159 7.51 1.82 -25.09
CA LEU A 159 6.79 2.45 -24.00
C LEU A 159 6.23 1.42 -23.02
N ILE A 160 5.61 0.35 -23.51
CA ILE A 160 5.07 -0.74 -22.67
C ILE A 160 6.20 -1.42 -21.89
N LYS A 161 7.33 -1.77 -22.54
CA LYS A 161 8.50 -2.34 -21.86
C LYS A 161 9.07 -1.44 -20.78
N LYS A 162 9.10 -0.12 -21.01
CA LYS A 162 9.56 0.86 -20.03
C LYS A 162 8.65 0.85 -18.80
N TYR A 163 7.34 0.95 -19.00
CA TYR A 163 6.37 0.97 -17.89
C TYR A 163 6.25 -0.37 -17.15
N LEU A 164 6.48 -1.52 -17.80
CA LEU A 164 6.48 -2.83 -17.13
C LEU A 164 7.74 -3.08 -16.28
N LYS A 165 8.89 -2.48 -16.62
CA LYS A 165 10.13 -2.58 -15.81
C LYS A 165 10.07 -1.74 -14.53
N ASP A 166 9.37 -0.62 -14.56
CA ASP A 166 9.24 0.29 -13.41
C ASP A 166 8.22 -0.20 -12.36
N ALA A 167 7.55 -1.34 -12.61
CA ALA A 167 6.53 -1.93 -11.75
C ALA A 167 6.99 -3.16 -10.93
N GLN A 168 8.29 -3.52 -10.96
CA GLN A 168 8.91 -4.61 -10.18
C GLN A 168 9.84 -4.06 -9.09
#